data_AF-A0A5B9ALW1-F1
#
_entry.id   AF-A0A5B9ALW1-F1
#
_cell.length_a   1.000
_cell.length_b   1.000
_cell.length_c   1.000
_cell.angle_alpha   90.00
_cell.angle_beta   90.00
_cell.angle_gamma   90.00
#
_symmetry.space_group_name_H-M   'P 1'
#
loop_
_entity.id
_entity.type
_entity.pdbx_description
1 polymer ?
#
loop_
_entity_poly.entity_id
_entity_poly.type
_entity_poly.pdbx_seq_one_letter_code
_entity_poly.pdbx_strand_id
1 'polypeptide(L)' 'MQKTLMASLIGLAVCTGNAFNPVVAAETKQPNLVIIMADDLGYGDLATYGHQIVKTPQY' A
#
# COMPACT_ATOMS: atom_id res chain seq x y z
N MET A 1 49.61 -1.73 1.36
CA MET A 1 48.99 -2.53 2.45
C MET A 1 48.16 -1.68 3.41
N GLN A 2 48.69 -0.63 4.04
CA GLN A 2 47.94 0.16 5.03
C GLN A 2 46.70 0.90 4.49
N LYS A 3 46.76 1.44 3.26
CA LYS A 3 45.62 2.15 2.62
C LYS A 3 44.46 1.21 2.26
N THR A 4 44.78 -0.03 1.89
CA THR A 4 43.78 -1.08 1.59
C THR A 4 43.10 -1.60 2.84
N LEU A 5 43.84 -1.66 3.97
CA LEU A 5 43.32 -2.07 5.27
C LEU A 5 42.34 -1.04 5.85
N MET A 6 42.64 0.26 5.72
CA MET A 6 41.73 1.33 6.17
C MET A 6 40.45 1.42 5.35
N ALA A 7 40.51 1.23 4.02
CA ALA A 7 39.32 1.21 3.18
C ALA A 7 38.35 0.08 3.56
N SER A 8 38.88 -1.08 3.98
CA SER A 8 38.07 -2.21 4.45
C SER A 8 37.41 -1.95 5.81
N LEU A 9 38.08 -1.24 6.73
CA LEU A 9 37.53 -0.85 8.03
C LEU A 9 36.41 0.18 7.91
N ILE A 10 36.54 1.15 7.00
CA ILE A 10 35.50 2.15 6.73
C ILE A 10 34.30 1.49 6.04
N GLY A 11 34.54 0.58 5.08
CA GLY A 11 33.48 -0.20 4.43
C GLY A 11 32.68 -1.07 5.41
N LEU A 12 33.35 -1.69 6.39
CA LEU A 12 32.69 -2.50 7.41
C LEU A 12 31.88 -1.65 8.41
N ALA A 13 32.35 -0.44 8.74
CA ALA A 13 31.64 0.50 9.61
C ALA A 13 30.37 1.11 8.95
N VAL A 14 30.35 1.26 7.62
CA VAL A 14 29.16 1.71 6.89
C VAL A 14 28.10 0.60 6.81
N CYS A 15 28.52 -0.67 6.72
CA CYS A 15 27.60 -1.81 6.70
C CYS A 15 26.93 -2.08 8.06
N THR A 16 27.55 -1.70 9.19
CA THR A 16 26.97 -1.89 10.53
C THR A 16 26.02 -0.77 10.97
N GLY A 17 26.12 0.42 10.37
CA GLY A 17 25.24 1.56 10.70
C GLY A 17 23.77 1.39 10.31
N ASN A 18 23.48 0.53 9.31
CA ASN A 18 22.12 0.26 8.85
C ASN A 18 21.40 -0.88 9.59
N ALA A 19 22.07 -1.53 10.55
CA ALA A 19 21.53 -2.67 11.29
C ALA A 19 20.53 -2.29 12.40
N PHE A 20 20.34 -0.99 12.67
CA PHE A 20 19.52 -0.49 13.77
C PHE A 20 18.34 0.38 13.34
N ASN A 21 17.93 0.31 12.06
CA ASN A 21 16.67 0.96 11.68
C ASN A 21 15.52 0.20 12.34
N PRO A 22 14.73 0.84 13.23
CA PRO A 22 13.55 0.21 13.77
C PRO A 22 12.57 -0.04 12.61
N VAL A 23 12.30 -1.31 12.32
CA VAL A 23 11.17 -1.70 11.48
C VAL A 23 9.92 -1.35 12.27
N VAL A 24 9.27 -0.25 11.89
CA VAL A 24 7.91 0.05 12.36
C VAL A 24 7.01 -0.99 11.73
N ALA A 25 6.52 -1.93 12.55
CA ALA A 25 5.48 -2.84 12.12
C ALA A 25 4.25 -2.01 11.76
N ALA A 26 3.75 -2.18 10.53
CA ALA A 26 2.49 -1.57 10.14
C ALA A 26 1.39 -2.10 11.07
N GLU A 27 0.77 -1.21 11.85
CA GLU A 27 -0.36 -1.56 12.69
C GLU A 27 -1.50 -2.05 11.80
N THR A 28 -1.84 -3.34 11.89
CA THR A 28 -2.97 -3.91 11.17
C THR A 28 -4.26 -3.45 11.83
N LYS A 29 -4.71 -2.25 11.48
CA LYS A 29 -6.01 -1.74 11.91
C LYS A 29 -7.11 -2.63 11.35
N GLN A 30 -8.06 -3.02 12.21
CA GLN A 30 -9.25 -3.71 11.73
C GLN A 30 -10.01 -2.77 10.78
N PRO A 31 -10.35 -3.20 9.55
CA PRO A 31 -11.09 -2.36 8.63
C PRO A 31 -12.53 -2.16 9.12
N ASN A 32 -13.10 -1.00 8.86
CA ASN A 32 -14.54 -0.79 9.00
C ASN A 32 -15.26 -1.53 7.86
N LEU A 33 -16.38 -2.20 8.17
CA LEU A 33 -17.21 -2.88 7.17
C LEU A 33 -18.53 -2.13 6.98
N VAL A 34 -18.80 -1.71 5.73
CA VAL A 34 -20.08 -1.10 5.33
C VAL A 34 -20.65 -1.92 4.18
N ILE A 35 -21.85 -2.46 4.36
CA ILE A 35 -22.58 -3.20 3.33
C ILE A 35 -23.63 -2.26 2.75
N ILE A 36 -23.54 -1.98 1.44
CA ILE A 36 -24.54 -1.21 0.70
C ILE A 36 -25.36 -2.21 -0.10
N MET A 37 -26.65 -2.30 0.22
CA MET A 37 -27.62 -3.15 -0.48
C MET A 37 -28.67 -2.26 -1.10
N ALA A 38 -28.93 -2.48 -2.39
CA ALA A 38 -30.06 -1.90 -3.10
C ALA A 38 -31.08 -3.00 -3.38
N ASP A 39 -32.36 -2.69 -3.16
CA ASP A 39 -33.46 -3.61 -3.47
C ASP A 39 -33.77 -3.58 -4.97
N ASP A 40 -34.01 -4.75 -5.56
CA ASP A 40 -34.36 -4.93 -6.99
C ASP A 40 -33.46 -4.21 -8.01
N LEU A 41 -32.18 -3.96 -7.68
CA LEU A 41 -31.25 -3.32 -8.62
C LEU A 41 -30.82 -4.31 -9.73
N GLY A 42 -31.24 -4.03 -10.96
CA GLY A 42 -30.89 -4.82 -12.13
C GLY A 42 -29.44 -4.59 -12.58
N TYR A 43 -28.87 -5.60 -13.26
CA TYR A 43 -27.50 -5.52 -13.77
C TYR A 43 -27.28 -4.33 -14.73
N GLY A 44 -28.26 -4.02 -15.56
CA GLY A 44 -28.18 -2.92 -16.54
C GLY A 44 -28.60 -1.55 -16.00
N ASP A 45 -28.85 -1.40 -14.69
CA ASP A 45 -29.39 -0.16 -14.12
C ASP A 45 -28.32 0.85 -13.73
N LEU A 46 -27.06 0.42 -13.57
CA LEU A 46 -25.94 1.34 -13.35
C LEU A 46 -25.38 1.87 -14.67
N ALA A 47 -24.98 3.13 -14.66
CA ALA A 47 -24.37 3.76 -15.83
C ALA A 47 -23.07 3.04 -16.26
N THR A 48 -22.31 2.52 -15.30
CA THR A 48 -21.09 1.73 -15.53
C THR A 48 -21.34 0.41 -16.26
N TYR A 49 -22.58 -0.10 -16.25
CA TYR A 49 -23.00 -1.27 -17.03
C TYR A 49 -23.65 -0.91 -18.37
N GLY A 50 -23.59 0.36 -18.80
CA GLY A 50 -24.04 0.81 -20.12
C GLY A 50 -25.47 1.37 -20.15
N HIS A 51 -26.05 1.70 -18.99
CA HIS A 51 -27.34 2.37 -18.94
C HIS A 51 -27.24 3.77 -19.58
N GLN A 52 -28.08 4.06 -20.59
CA GLN A 52 -27.90 5.24 -21.46
C GLN A 52 -28.43 6.56 -20.88
N ILE A 53 -29.33 6.48 -19.89
CA ILE A 53 -30.10 7.63 -19.36
C ILE A 53 -29.76 7.90 -17.88
N VAL A 54 -29.91 6.89 -17.03
CA VAL A 54 -29.58 6.94 -15.59
C VAL A 54 -28.10 7.32 -15.41
N LYS A 55 -27.86 8.26 -14.51
CA LYS A 55 -26.51 8.70 -14.11
C LYS A 55 -26.22 8.17 -12.72
N THR A 56 -25.13 7.43 -12.57
CA THR A 56 -24.62 6.94 -11.27
C THR A 56 -23.19 7.46 -11.05
N PRO A 57 -22.97 8.74 -10.74
CA PRO A 57 -21.60 9.29 -10.74
C PRO A 57 -20.71 8.78 -9.60
N GLN A 58 -21.28 8.17 -8.57
CA GLN A 58 -20.56 7.53 -7.47
C GLN A 58 -20.38 6.01 -7.65
N TYR A 59 -21.02 5.39 -8.66
CA TYR A 59 -21.07 3.94 -8.88
C TYR A 59 -20.90 3.54 -10.35
#